data_AF-A0A4Y7JAF4-F1
#
_entry.id   AF-A0A4Y7JAF4-F1
#
_cell.length_a   1.000
_cell.length_b   1.000
_cell.length_c   1.000
_cell.angle_alpha   90.00
_cell.angle_beta   90.00
_cell.angle_gamma   90.00
#
_symmetry.space_group_name_H-M   'P 1'
#
loop_
_entity.id
_entity.type
_entity.pdbx_description
1 polymer ?
#
loop_
_entity_poly.entity_id
_entity_poly.type
_entity_poly.pdbx_seq_one_letter_code
_entity_poly.pdbx_strand_id
1 'polypeptide(L)'
;MKMNSSSISSTFIIFCFLINITLVVEGLVPRSKTFKFVNHGKLSNGVSTENNAKFRAVPQISNHPFQLCFYTTTNSKTLFTLGLSMGGFRSSGAQANSIRRWVWAANPTRPVGEEATLVFGTNGNLILANTNGQVVWQTKTSNKNVTDIKLLSNGNLVLLDKSGGFV
;
A
#
# COMPACT_ATOMS: atom_id res chain seq x y z
N MET A 1 -63.58 -18.00 60.07
CA MET A 1 -62.37 -18.77 59.70
C MET A 1 -62.03 -18.40 58.26
N LYS A 2 -60.91 -17.68 58.07
CA LYS A 2 -60.40 -17.24 56.75
C LYS A 2 -59.79 -18.42 55.99
N MET A 3 -59.90 -18.42 54.66
CA MET A 3 -58.86 -18.73 53.66
C MET A 3 -59.52 -18.69 52.27
N ASN A 4 -59.32 -17.62 51.49
CA ASN A 4 -58.17 -17.27 50.63
C ASN A 4 -58.40 -17.74 49.18
N SER A 5 -58.68 -16.77 48.31
CA SER A 5 -58.65 -16.89 46.86
C SER A 5 -57.19 -16.96 46.38
N SER A 6 -56.86 -17.98 45.59
CA SER A 6 -55.57 -18.05 44.89
C SER A 6 -55.67 -17.32 43.56
N SER A 7 -54.99 -16.17 43.47
CA SER A 7 -54.79 -15.41 42.23
C SER A 7 -53.62 -15.97 41.41
N ILE A 8 -53.72 -15.74 40.11
CA ILE A 8 -52.90 -16.19 38.99
C ILE A 8 -51.44 -15.70 39.12
N SER A 9 -50.47 -16.51 38.71
CA SER A 9 -49.18 -15.98 38.25
C SER A 9 -48.79 -16.66 36.94
N SER A 10 -49.12 -15.99 35.83
CA SER A 10 -48.64 -16.33 34.50
C SER A 10 -47.35 -15.55 34.27
N THR A 11 -46.20 -16.15 34.61
CA THR A 11 -44.90 -15.60 34.23
C THR A 11 -44.61 -15.99 32.78
N PHE A 12 -45.00 -15.12 31.85
CA PHE A 12 -44.55 -15.19 30.46
C PHE A 12 -43.11 -14.66 30.42
N ILE A 13 -42.12 -15.56 30.47
CA ILE A 13 -40.70 -15.22 30.29
C ILE A 13 -40.51 -14.87 28.81
N ILE A 14 -40.52 -13.57 28.50
CA ILE A 14 -40.12 -13.07 27.17
C ILE A 14 -38.60 -13.19 27.09
N PHE A 15 -38.13 -14.26 26.46
CA PHE A 15 -36.72 -14.44 26.15
C PHE A 15 -36.36 -13.54 24.96
N CYS A 16 -36.01 -12.28 25.23
CA CYS A 16 -35.45 -11.39 24.23
C CYS A 16 -34.04 -11.88 23.84
N PHE A 17 -33.95 -12.75 22.83
CA PHE A 17 -32.69 -13.00 22.12
C PHE A 17 -32.31 -11.73 21.34
N LEU A 18 -31.60 -10.81 21.99
CA LEU A 18 -30.87 -9.75 21.28
C LEU A 18 -29.68 -10.40 20.58
N ILE A 19 -29.90 -10.88 19.35
CA ILE A 19 -28.81 -11.25 18.47
C ILE A 19 -28.07 -9.95 18.12
N ASN A 20 -26.94 -9.71 18.78
CA ASN A 20 -26.00 -8.67 18.39
C ASN A 20 -25.36 -9.08 17.06
N ILE A 21 -26.04 -8.79 15.94
CA ILE A 21 -25.44 -8.91 14.62
C ILE A 21 -24.48 -7.74 14.46
N THR A 22 -23.22 -7.92 14.85
CA THR A 22 -22.16 -6.99 14.46
C THR A 22 -21.86 -7.23 12.98
N LEU A 23 -22.43 -6.40 12.11
CA LEU A 23 -22.02 -6.33 10.71
C LEU A 23 -20.59 -5.77 10.65
N VAL A 24 -19.60 -6.64 10.50
CA VAL A 24 -18.24 -6.21 10.17
C VAL A 24 -18.26 -5.80 8.70
N VAL A 25 -18.38 -4.49 8.44
CA VAL A 25 -18.21 -3.97 7.07
C VAL A 25 -16.72 -3.95 6.75
N GLU A 26 -16.25 -4.97 6.03
CA GLU A 26 -14.87 -5.00 5.53
C GLU A 26 -14.54 -3.68 4.81
N GLY A 27 -13.40 -3.08 5.17
CA GLY A 27 -12.86 -1.92 4.48
C GLY A 27 -12.28 -2.36 3.14
N LEU A 28 -12.98 -2.03 2.05
CA LEU A 28 -12.45 -2.14 0.70
C LEU A 28 -11.82 -0.82 0.30
N VAL A 29 -10.71 -0.89 -0.46
CA VAL A 29 -10.14 0.29 -1.09
C VAL A 29 -11.09 0.79 -2.17
N PRO A 30 -11.54 2.06 -2.13
CA PRO A 30 -12.34 2.64 -3.20
C PRO A 30 -11.63 2.53 -4.54
N ARG A 31 -12.34 2.23 -5.63
CA ARG A 31 -11.72 2.08 -6.96
C ARG A 31 -10.89 3.29 -7.39
N SER A 32 -11.28 4.50 -6.98
CA SER A 32 -10.54 5.75 -7.23
C SER A 32 -9.17 5.83 -6.54
N LYS A 33 -8.94 4.99 -5.52
CA LYS A 33 -7.68 4.88 -4.78
C LYS A 33 -6.89 3.61 -5.12
N THR A 34 -7.38 2.79 -6.05
CA THR A 34 -6.63 1.64 -6.57
C THR A 34 -5.73 2.04 -7.72
N PHE A 35 -4.68 1.28 -7.99
CA PHE A 35 -3.85 1.48 -9.17
C PHE A 35 -3.19 0.19 -9.66
N LYS A 36 -2.84 0.18 -10.95
CA LYS A 36 -1.94 -0.77 -11.57
C LYS A 36 -0.87 0.01 -12.33
N PHE A 37 0.38 -0.20 -11.95
CA PHE A 37 1.54 0.31 -12.64
C PHE A 37 2.25 -0.84 -13.35
N VAL A 38 2.62 -0.65 -14.62
CA VAL A 38 3.39 -1.60 -15.41
C VAL A 38 4.80 -1.04 -15.58
N ASN A 39 5.82 -1.82 -15.20
CA ASN A 39 7.23 -1.45 -15.31
C ASN A 39 7.71 -1.51 -16.77
N HIS A 40 7.26 -0.55 -17.58
CA HIS A 40 7.65 -0.42 -18.98
C HIS A 40 7.95 1.04 -19.32
N GLY A 41 8.79 1.25 -20.33
CA GLY A 41 8.99 2.53 -21.00
C GLY A 41 10.39 3.10 -20.79
N LYS A 42 10.56 4.39 -21.11
CA LYS A 42 11.87 5.05 -21.05
C LYS A 42 12.38 5.16 -19.62
N LEU A 43 13.64 4.77 -19.42
CA LEU A 43 14.36 4.97 -18.17
C LEU A 43 14.89 6.40 -18.06
N SER A 44 15.06 6.89 -16.82
CA SER A 44 15.86 8.08 -16.55
C SER A 44 17.31 7.90 -17.05
N ASN A 45 18.01 9.02 -17.25
CA ASN A 45 19.42 8.99 -17.67
C ASN A 45 20.38 8.55 -16.54
N GLY A 46 19.90 8.39 -15.30
CA GLY A 46 20.69 8.03 -14.13
C GLY A 46 21.59 9.14 -13.60
N VAL A 47 21.63 10.32 -14.24
CA VAL A 47 22.46 11.44 -13.78
C VAL A 47 21.97 11.93 -12.42
N SER A 48 22.90 12.22 -11.51
CA SER A 48 22.60 12.65 -10.13
C SER A 48 21.75 11.65 -9.35
N THR A 49 21.94 10.35 -9.61
CA THR A 49 21.37 9.27 -8.81
C THR A 49 22.49 8.46 -8.18
N GLU A 50 22.21 7.88 -7.01
CA GLU A 50 23.12 6.98 -6.34
C GLU A 50 23.50 5.82 -7.27
N ASN A 51 24.81 5.62 -7.45
CA ASN A 51 25.41 4.64 -8.35
C ASN A 51 25.02 4.78 -9.83
N ASN A 52 24.61 5.98 -10.28
CA ASN A 52 24.11 6.23 -11.64
C ASN A 52 22.94 5.29 -12.03
N ALA A 53 22.18 4.83 -11.05
CA ALA A 53 21.05 3.95 -11.25
C ALA A 53 19.96 4.63 -12.09
N LYS A 54 19.52 3.93 -13.13
CA LYS A 54 18.41 4.38 -13.96
C LYS A 54 17.10 3.96 -13.32
N PHE A 55 16.06 4.76 -13.49
CA PHE A 55 14.79 4.48 -12.83
C PHE A 55 13.56 4.90 -13.63
N ARG A 56 12.42 4.34 -13.25
CA ARG A 56 11.06 4.75 -13.62
C ARG A 56 10.29 5.09 -12.35
N ALA A 57 9.75 6.30 -12.29
CA ALA A 57 8.94 6.72 -11.16
C ALA A 57 7.55 6.04 -11.19
N VAL A 58 7.03 5.71 -10.02
CA VAL A 58 5.64 5.28 -9.81
C VAL A 58 4.85 6.50 -9.32
N PRO A 59 4.22 7.29 -10.22
CA PRO A 59 3.64 8.59 -9.86
C PRO A 59 2.49 8.49 -8.84
N GLN A 60 1.85 7.32 -8.72
CA GLN A 60 0.80 7.08 -7.75
C GLN A 60 1.30 7.12 -6.29
N ILE A 61 2.61 6.91 -6.06
CA ILE A 61 3.23 6.90 -4.73
C ILE A 61 4.40 7.87 -4.70
N SER A 62 4.07 9.14 -4.49
CA SER A 62 5.02 10.27 -4.43
C SER A 62 4.62 11.27 -3.36
N ASN A 63 5.58 11.78 -2.60
CA ASN A 63 5.39 12.91 -1.70
C ASN A 63 6.76 13.54 -1.41
N HIS A 64 6.98 14.79 -1.82
CA HIS A 64 8.29 15.43 -1.75
C HIS A 64 8.87 15.36 -0.31
N PRO A 65 10.13 14.92 -0.12
CA PRO A 65 11.17 14.64 -1.14
C PRO A 65 11.24 13.17 -1.62
N PHE A 66 10.25 12.34 -1.29
CA PHE A 66 10.23 10.90 -1.53
C PHE A 66 9.43 10.50 -2.78
N GLN A 67 9.91 9.48 -3.47
CA GLN A 67 9.27 8.95 -4.67
C GLN A 67 9.53 7.44 -4.78
N LEU A 68 8.47 6.65 -4.93
CA LEU A 68 8.60 5.24 -5.24
C LEU A 68 9.02 5.06 -6.70
N CYS A 69 9.97 4.15 -6.95
CA CYS A 69 10.57 3.94 -8.26
C CYS A 69 10.86 2.45 -8.49
N PHE A 70 10.80 2.03 -9.75
CA PHE A 70 11.59 0.90 -10.23
C PHE A 70 12.96 1.41 -10.61
N TYR A 71 14.05 0.88 -10.04
CA TYR A 71 15.40 1.27 -10.40
C TYR A 71 16.26 0.05 -10.75
N THR A 72 17.26 0.30 -11.59
CA THR A 72 18.19 -0.71 -12.08
C THR A 72 19.62 -0.18 -11.95
N THR A 73 20.55 -1.10 -11.67
CA THR A 73 21.97 -0.76 -11.53
C THR A 73 22.59 -0.52 -12.91
N THR A 74 23.74 0.14 -12.97
CA THR A 74 24.45 0.41 -14.24
C THR A 74 24.73 -0.85 -15.07
N ASN A 75 24.86 -2.00 -14.40
CA ASN A 75 25.19 -3.28 -15.03
C ASN A 75 23.95 -4.06 -15.50
N SER A 76 22.73 -3.58 -15.23
CA SER A 76 21.50 -4.22 -15.69
C SER A 76 20.57 -3.23 -16.38
N LYS A 77 19.90 -3.70 -17.43
CA LYS A 77 18.83 -2.93 -18.11
C LYS A 77 17.48 -3.61 -18.03
N THR A 78 17.44 -4.82 -17.48
CA THR A 78 16.29 -5.73 -17.54
C THR A 78 15.85 -6.20 -16.17
N LEU A 79 16.65 -5.99 -15.13
CA LEU A 79 16.33 -6.36 -13.74
C LEU A 79 16.12 -5.11 -12.89
N PHE A 80 15.01 -5.09 -12.18
CA PHE A 80 14.55 -3.93 -11.43
C PHE A 80 14.27 -4.26 -9.97
N THR A 81 14.68 -3.33 -9.11
CA THR A 81 14.26 -3.28 -7.72
C THR A 81 13.20 -2.20 -7.56
N LEU A 82 12.11 -2.51 -6.89
CA LEU A 82 11.15 -1.53 -6.41
C LEU A 82 11.71 -0.91 -5.13
N GLY A 83 11.89 0.41 -5.11
CA GLY A 83 12.45 1.10 -3.95
C GLY A 83 11.97 2.52 -3.81
N LEU A 84 12.18 3.05 -2.61
CA LEU A 84 11.90 4.43 -2.28
C LEU A 84 13.17 5.26 -2.52
N SER A 85 13.00 6.34 -3.26
CA SER A 85 14.06 7.31 -3.49
C SER A 85 13.79 8.61 -2.76
N MET A 86 14.86 9.30 -2.36
CA MET A 86 14.81 10.60 -1.71
C MET A 86 15.69 11.60 -2.46
N GLY A 87 15.17 12.81 -2.68
CA GLY A 87 15.90 13.92 -3.31
C GLY A 87 15.92 13.87 -4.84
N GLY A 88 16.86 14.60 -5.45
CA GLY A 88 17.01 14.67 -6.92
C GLY A 88 16.00 15.58 -7.65
N PHE A 89 15.35 16.49 -6.93
CA PHE A 89 14.59 17.58 -7.55
C PHE A 89 15.55 18.75 -7.79
N ARG A 90 15.79 19.09 -9.05
CA ARG A 90 16.53 20.32 -9.39
C ARG A 90 15.64 21.50 -9.05
N SER A 91 15.80 22.05 -7.85
CA SER A 91 15.37 23.42 -7.59
C SER A 91 16.19 24.32 -8.50
N SER A 92 15.52 24.97 -9.46
CA SER A 92 16.10 25.97 -10.34
C SER A 92 16.95 26.96 -9.56
N GLY A 93 18.23 27.09 -9.90
CA GLY A 93 19.09 28.19 -9.45
C GLY A 93 20.14 27.86 -8.38
N ALA A 94 20.07 26.73 -7.69
CA ALA A 94 21.14 26.31 -6.79
C ALA A 94 21.84 25.07 -7.34
N GLN A 95 23.17 25.08 -7.35
CA GLN A 95 24.00 23.89 -7.54
C GLN A 95 23.73 22.90 -6.41
N ALA A 96 22.61 22.19 -6.48
CA ALA A 96 22.31 21.12 -5.55
C ALA A 96 23.13 19.91 -5.99
N ASN A 97 24.19 19.64 -5.25
CA ASN A 97 24.86 18.34 -5.16
C ASN A 97 23.90 17.25 -4.59
N SER A 98 22.60 17.35 -4.89
CA SER A 98 21.51 16.55 -4.34
C SER A 98 21.34 15.31 -5.20
N ILE A 99 22.20 14.34 -4.92
CA ILE A 99 22.09 12.99 -5.46
C ILE A 99 20.78 12.38 -4.95
N ARG A 100 19.96 11.85 -5.87
CA ARG A 100 18.81 10.99 -5.53
C ARG A 100 19.36 9.71 -4.89
N ARG A 101 19.01 9.46 -3.63
CA ARG A 101 19.44 8.27 -2.88
C ARG A 101 18.34 7.22 -2.82
N TRP A 102 18.72 5.95 -2.79
CA TRP A 102 17.82 4.81 -2.61
C TRP A 102 17.78 4.48 -1.11
N VAL A 103 16.68 4.87 -0.46
CA VAL A 103 16.58 4.79 1.02
C VAL A 103 15.85 3.55 1.51
N TRP A 104 15.17 2.82 0.61
CA TRP A 104 14.47 1.57 0.94
C TRP A 104 14.26 0.73 -0.33
N ALA A 105 14.21 -0.61 -0.18
CA ALA A 105 13.98 -1.56 -1.26
C ALA A 105 13.03 -2.69 -0.83
N ALA A 106 12.05 -3.01 -1.69
CA ALA A 106 11.06 -4.06 -1.45
C ALA A 106 11.59 -5.47 -1.77
N ASN A 107 12.34 -5.59 -2.87
CA ASN A 107 12.74 -6.87 -3.45
C ASN A 107 14.24 -6.95 -3.80
N PRO A 108 15.17 -6.56 -2.90
CA PRO A 108 16.60 -6.45 -3.22
C PRO A 108 17.23 -7.79 -3.63
N THR A 109 16.72 -8.92 -3.16
CA THR A 109 17.23 -10.27 -3.46
C THR A 109 16.46 -10.98 -4.58
N ARG A 110 15.32 -10.42 -5.01
CA ARG A 110 14.47 -10.98 -6.06
C ARG A 110 14.06 -9.88 -7.05
N PRO A 111 14.97 -9.39 -7.89
CA PRO A 111 14.64 -8.39 -8.90
C PRO A 111 13.55 -8.87 -9.85
N VAL A 112 12.76 -7.94 -10.38
CA VAL A 112 11.72 -8.21 -11.38
C VAL A 112 12.17 -7.81 -12.77
N GLY A 113 11.52 -8.37 -13.79
CA GLY A 113 11.76 -8.04 -15.19
C GLY A 113 11.11 -6.73 -15.66
N GLU A 114 11.32 -6.44 -16.94
CA GLU A 114 10.45 -5.53 -17.70
C GLU A 114 9.00 -6.03 -17.67
N GLU A 115 8.04 -5.11 -17.77
CA GLU A 115 6.58 -5.37 -17.73
C GLU A 115 6.06 -5.98 -16.42
N ALA A 116 6.90 -6.11 -15.39
CA ALA A 116 6.46 -6.42 -14.04
C ALA A 116 5.40 -5.42 -13.56
N THR A 117 4.49 -5.87 -12.71
CA THR A 117 3.35 -5.06 -12.28
C THR A 117 3.41 -4.75 -10.79
N LEU A 118 3.09 -3.50 -10.44
CA LEU A 118 2.79 -3.08 -9.08
C LEU A 118 1.30 -2.74 -9.01
N VAL A 119 0.55 -3.50 -8.21
CA VAL A 119 -0.91 -3.39 -8.14
C VAL A 119 -1.33 -3.14 -6.70
N PHE A 120 -2.12 -2.09 -6.48
CA PHE A 120 -2.87 -1.87 -5.26
C PHE A 120 -4.36 -2.01 -5.57
N GLY A 121 -4.94 -3.13 -5.14
CA GLY A 121 -6.31 -3.52 -5.49
C GLY A 121 -7.36 -3.17 -4.42
N THR A 122 -8.62 -3.46 -4.72
CA THR A 122 -9.76 -3.24 -3.81
C THR A 122 -9.65 -4.02 -2.50
N ASN A 123 -8.92 -5.13 -2.50
CA ASN A 123 -8.66 -5.94 -1.30
C ASN A 123 -7.62 -5.33 -0.36
N GLY A 124 -7.00 -4.19 -0.69
CA GLY A 124 -6.05 -3.53 0.21
C GLY A 124 -4.64 -4.09 0.22
N ASN A 125 -4.29 -5.01 -0.68
CA ASN A 125 -2.95 -5.54 -0.80
C ASN A 125 -2.17 -4.79 -1.90
N LEU A 126 -0.94 -4.38 -1.58
CA LEU A 126 0.03 -3.89 -2.56
C LEU A 126 0.90 -5.07 -3.00
N ILE A 127 0.88 -5.40 -4.29
CA ILE A 127 1.52 -6.59 -4.86
C ILE A 127 2.50 -6.17 -5.95
N LEU A 128 3.73 -6.66 -5.85
CA LEU A 128 4.72 -6.65 -6.93
C LEU A 128 4.80 -8.06 -7.54
N ALA A 129 4.51 -8.17 -8.83
CA ALA A 129 4.52 -9.45 -9.55
C ALA A 129 5.28 -9.37 -10.88
N ASN A 130 5.90 -10.47 -11.28
CA ASN A 130 6.47 -10.65 -12.61
C ASN A 130 5.35 -10.84 -13.66
N THR A 131 5.71 -10.76 -14.95
CA THR A 131 4.80 -10.94 -16.09
C THR A 131 4.10 -12.30 -16.11
N ASN A 132 4.75 -13.34 -15.61
CA ASN A 132 4.18 -14.67 -15.45
C ASN A 132 3.19 -14.81 -14.26
N GLY A 133 2.86 -13.71 -13.57
CA GLY A 133 1.97 -13.69 -12.42
C GLY A 133 2.63 -14.10 -11.10
N GLN A 134 3.92 -14.47 -11.09
CA GLN A 134 4.61 -14.82 -9.86
C GLN A 134 4.73 -13.59 -8.95
N VAL A 135 4.18 -13.69 -7.74
CA VAL A 135 4.32 -12.66 -6.71
C VAL A 135 5.76 -12.66 -6.18
N VAL A 136 6.40 -11.51 -6.29
CA VAL A 136 7.79 -11.29 -5.87
C VAL A 136 7.85 -10.64 -4.50
N TRP A 137 6.96 -9.66 -4.26
CA TRP A 137 6.81 -9.01 -2.96
C TRP A 137 5.36 -8.54 -2.77
N GLN A 138 4.89 -8.44 -1.53
CA GLN A 138 3.58 -7.90 -1.20
C GLN A 138 3.49 -7.47 0.28
N THR A 139 2.52 -6.61 0.61
CA THR A 139 2.26 -6.15 1.98
C THR A 139 1.52 -7.17 2.86
N LYS A 140 0.87 -8.17 2.25
CA LYS A 140 0.06 -9.19 2.95
C LYS A 140 -1.09 -8.57 3.77
N THR A 141 -1.75 -7.59 3.17
CA THR A 141 -2.84 -6.80 3.78
C THR A 141 -4.19 -7.03 3.12
N SER A 142 -4.31 -8.07 2.30
CA SER A 142 -5.58 -8.50 1.71
C SER A 142 -6.67 -8.62 2.78
N ASN A 143 -7.78 -7.92 2.57
CA ASN A 143 -8.98 -7.89 3.40
C ASN A 143 -8.71 -7.47 4.86
N LYS A 144 -7.64 -6.70 5.12
CA LYS A 144 -7.34 -6.13 6.45
C LYS A 144 -7.92 -4.73 6.66
N ASN A 145 -9.10 -4.45 6.10
CA ASN A 145 -9.80 -3.17 6.22
C ASN A 145 -9.04 -1.93 5.69
N VAL A 146 -8.06 -2.13 4.83
CA VAL A 146 -7.34 -1.03 4.17
C VAL A 146 -8.28 -0.27 3.25
N THR A 147 -8.23 1.05 3.32
CA THR A 147 -9.01 1.96 2.46
C THR A 147 -8.16 3.00 1.74
N ASP A 148 -6.88 3.15 2.11
CA ASP A 148 -5.97 4.10 1.49
C ASP A 148 -4.51 3.64 1.60
N ILE A 149 -3.68 4.17 0.71
CA ILE A 149 -2.22 4.05 0.75
C ILE A 149 -1.61 5.45 0.61
N LYS A 150 -0.71 5.83 1.50
CA LYS A 150 -0.09 7.17 1.49
C LYS A 150 1.40 7.09 1.73
N LEU A 151 2.15 7.84 0.93
CA LEU A 151 3.53 8.18 1.25
C LEU A 151 3.53 9.48 2.05
N LEU A 152 4.00 9.43 3.30
CA LEU A 152 4.07 10.57 4.19
C LEU A 152 5.31 11.43 3.88
N SER A 153 5.31 12.68 4.35
CA SER A 153 6.42 13.63 4.15
C SER A 153 7.72 13.21 4.85
N ASN A 154 7.65 12.28 5.81
CA ASN A 154 8.78 11.67 6.49
C ASN A 154 9.32 10.41 5.78
N GLY A 155 8.72 10.00 4.66
CA GLY A 155 9.14 8.85 3.86
C GLY A 155 8.47 7.52 4.21
N ASN A 156 7.59 7.48 5.21
CA ASN A 156 6.83 6.26 5.51
C ASN A 156 5.72 6.04 4.48
N LEU A 157 5.73 4.88 3.84
CA LEU A 157 4.60 4.38 3.05
C LEU A 157 3.66 3.61 3.97
N VAL A 158 2.46 4.16 4.19
CA VAL A 158 1.47 3.63 5.14
C VAL A 158 0.21 3.15 4.42
N LEU A 159 -0.42 2.13 4.99
CA LEU A 159 -1.77 1.69 4.65
C LEU A 159 -2.71 2.12 5.77
N LEU A 160 -3.88 2.64 5.40
CA LEU A 160 -4.82 3.26 6.34
C LEU A 160 -6.17 2.58 6.32
N ASP A 161 -6.79 2.45 7.50
CA ASP A 161 -8.21 2.09 7.63
C ASP A 161 -9.14 3.29 7.45
N LYS A 162 -10.46 3.07 7.60
CA LYS A 162 -11.50 4.10 7.46
C LYS A 162 -11.38 5.24 8.49
N SER A 163 -10.81 4.94 9.66
CA SER A 163 -10.61 5.88 10.76
C SER A 163 -9.27 6.61 10.66
N GLY A 164 -8.45 6.30 9.65
CA GLY A 164 -7.11 6.83 9.48
C GLY A 164 -6.05 6.14 10.36
N GLY A 165 -6.39 5.00 10.99
CA GLY A 165 -5.45 4.15 11.70
C GLY A 165 -4.53 3.39 10.73
N PHE A 166 -3.33 3.04 11.20
CA PHE A 166 -2.42 2.19 10.42
C PHE A 166 -2.85 0.73 10.50
N VAL A 167 -2.76 0.03 9.36
CA VAL A 167 -3.06 -1.41 9.22
C VAL A 167 -1.80 -2.25 9.26
#